data_AF-A0A202E469-F1
#
_entry.id   AF-A0A202E469-F1
#
_cell.length_a   1.000
_cell.length_b   1.000
_cell.length_c   1.000
_cell.angle_alpha   90.00
_cell.angle_beta   90.00
_cell.angle_gamma   90.00
#
_symmetry.space_group_name_H-M   'P 1'
#
loop_
_entity.id
_entity.type
_entity.pdbx_description
1 polymer ?
#
loop_
_entity_poly.entity_id
_entity_poly.type
_entity_poly.pdbx_seq_one_letter_code
_entity_poly.pdbx_strand_id
1 'polypeptide(L)' 'MEQFVHYYNRQRPHQSLDGRTPTEEVLN' A
#
# COMPACT_ATOMS: atom_id res chain seq x y z
N MET A 1 5.77 15.37 -0.53
CA MET A 1 5.09 14.59 0.53
C MET A 1 4.00 13.69 -0.05
N GLU A 2 3.03 14.25 -0.77
CA GLU A 2 1.90 13.48 -1.33
C GLU A 2 2.32 12.32 -2.23
N GLN A 3 3.34 12.51 -3.07
CA GLN A 3 3.87 11.45 -3.93
C GLN A 3 4.42 10.26 -3.13
N PHE A 4 5.03 10.51 -1.96
CA PHE A 4 5.54 9.45 -1.10
C PHE A 4 4.40 8.66 -0.45
N VAL A 5 3.37 9.37 0.02
CA VAL A 5 2.16 8.76 0.60
C VAL A 5 1.44 7.90 -0.44
N HIS A 6 1.28 8.41 -1.66
CA HIS A 6 0.65 7.66 -2.76
C HIS A 6 1.44 6.42 -3.15
N TYR A 7 2.77 6.53 -3.27
CA TYR A 7 3.61 5.40 -3.62
C TYR A 7 3.53 4.30 -2.55
N TYR A 8 3.69 4.66 -1.28
CA TYR A 8 3.69 3.70 -0.19
C TYR A 8 2.33 3.03 0.00
N ASN A 9 1.23 3.79 -0.07
CA ASN A 9 -0.10 3.26 0.24
C ASN A 9 -0.74 2.48 -0.91
N ARG A 10 -0.36 2.74 -2.17
CA ARG A 10 -1.09 2.22 -3.35
C ARG A 10 -0.25 1.47 -4.36
N GLN A 11 1.08 1.56 -4.32
CA GLN A 11 1.93 1.01 -5.38
C GLN A 11 3.01 0.09 -4.85
N ARG A 12 3.39 0.22 -3.58
CA ARG A 12 4.36 -0.67 -2.96
C ARG A 12 3.65 -1.93 -2.45
N PRO A 13 3.97 -3.12 -2.99
CA PRO A 13 3.52 -4.38 -2.42
C PRO A 13 4.20 -4.56 -1.06
N HIS A 14 3.44 -4.90 -0.02
CA HIS A 14 4.00 -5.19 1.30
C HIS A 14 4.03 -6.69 1.53
N GLN A 15 5.23 -7.25 1.71
CA GLN A 15 5.41 -8.68 1.99
C GLN A 15 4.72 -9.11 3.29
N SER A 16 4.60 -8.20 4.27
CA SER A 16 3.85 -8.42 5.50
C SER A 16 2.33 -8.44 5.31
N LEU A 17 1.82 -7.96 4.16
CA LEU A 17 0.41 -7.93 3.78
C LEU A 17 0.13 -8.93 2.64
N ASP A 18 0.87 -10.03 2.58
CA ASP A 18 0.73 -11.05 1.52
C ASP A 18 0.97 -10.48 0.09
N GLY A 19 1.76 -9.41 -0.01
CA GLY A 19 2.02 -8.70 -1.27
C GLY A 19 0.96 -7.67 -1.65
N ARG A 20 -0.08 -7.47 -0.83
CA ARG A 20 -1.07 -6.42 -1.04
C ARG A 20 -0.55 -5.06 -0.60
N THR A 21 -1.15 -4.02 -1.14
CA THR A 21 -0.90 -2.64 -0.69
C THR A 21 -1.74 -2.34 0.56
N PRO A 22 -1.32 -1.37 1.40
CA PRO A 22 -2.09 -0.99 2.58
C PRO A 22 -3.51 -0.54 2.26
N THR A 23 -3.73 0.08 1.09
CA THR A 23 -5.07 0.47 0.65
C THR A 23 -5.96 -0.74 0.35
N GLU A 24 -5.41 -1.81 -0.21
CA GLU A 24 -6.17 -3.03 -0.50
C GLU A 24 -6.53 -3.81 0.77
N GLU A 25 -5.68 -3.77 1.79
CA GLU A 25 -5.97 -4.36 3.11
C GLU A 25 -7.11 -3.61 3.83
N VAL A 26 -7.13 -2.27 3.76
CA VAL A 26 -8.15 -1.45 4.44
C VAL A 26 -9.52 -1.51 3.75
N LEU A 27 -9.55 -1.82 2.45
CA LEU A 27 -10.78 -1.92 1.66
C LEU A 27 -11.48 -3.30 1.75
N ASN A 28 -10.87 -4.26 2.45
CA ASN A 28 -11.36 -5.63 2.63
C ASN A 28 -12.02 -5.80 4.00
#